data_AF-A0A934ZWR1-F1
#
_entry.id   AF-A0A934ZWR1-F1
#
_cell.length_a   1.000
_cell.length_b   1.000
_cell.length_c   1.000
_cell.angle_alpha   90.00
_cell.angle_beta   90.00
_cell.angle_gamma   90.00
#
_symmetry.space_group_name_H-M   'P 1'
#
loop_
_entity.id
_entity.type
_entity.pdbx_description
1 polymer ?
#
loop_
_entity_poly.entity_id
_entity_poly.type
_entity_poly.pdbx_seq_one_letter_code
_entity_poly.pdbx_strand_id
1 'polypeptide(L)'
;MRALEIVSWAVTSLLAMRIVAAATAGSSIAVMTPALVGGAVLLAAPSWHLSQVESFAVLPLMYIAHELTCGRLRASYWLSVGVALACLAFLKLLLLAIGGMLVLAGLWQQSRTKPRATYGRLLVASAWVACGLLVTAGILSIPLLVSGSFSEFIRVSFVYPFSVLTADSAAPISRLLGSLLWLLATSIPLVILAAVSLFRSASPGARAVKLILIVWLVAALFVMLIQRNSWWAYHTTLLKPPLLMLGLIVLAQLAARADWWPECPTLKLAGGSLCLLFALAAAPAYSQLQRKLDLAFILTSSYEDQQRYLNALAPGYPAVQRQSHWFRAQRASSLCVIGDPALLFFAGKHCPVSVATWSGAALSKEMWRRMATEFSLTRPELVYVATSDRQAVEAHAPVLLLWLEANYDFVAPGQGTDRWYRVRSNDLAKP
;
A
#
# COMPACT_ATOMS: atom_id res chain seq x y z
N MET A 1 3.79 -11.21 8.40
CA MET A 1 3.65 -9.98 7.58
C MET A 1 3.92 -8.70 8.38
N ARG A 2 3.27 -8.46 9.53
CA ARG A 2 3.46 -7.22 10.34
C ARG A 2 4.90 -6.94 10.79
N ALA A 3 5.65 -7.96 11.23
CA ALA A 3 7.06 -7.79 11.62
C ALA A 3 7.93 -7.28 10.47
N LEU A 4 7.74 -7.84 9.26
CA LEU A 4 8.45 -7.41 8.05
C LEU A 4 8.13 -5.95 7.71
N GLU A 5 6.87 -5.54 7.86
CA GLU A 5 6.45 -4.16 7.62
C GLU A 5 7.05 -3.18 8.63
N ILE A 6 7.11 -3.55 9.91
CA ILE A 6 7.78 -2.75 10.94
C ILE A 6 9.28 -2.58 10.61
N VAL A 7 9.95 -3.67 10.24
CA VAL A 7 11.36 -3.63 9.83
C VAL A 7 11.52 -2.74 8.59
N SER A 8 10.64 -2.86 7.60
CA SER A 8 10.65 -2.03 6.38
C SER A 8 10.54 -0.55 6.70
N TRP A 9 9.61 -0.15 7.58
CA TRP A 9 9.43 1.24 8.01
C TRP A 9 10.58 1.74 8.90
N ALA A 10 11.18 0.88 9.70
CA ALA A 10 12.37 1.22 10.48
C ALA A 10 13.58 1.51 9.57
N VAL A 11 13.84 0.66 8.57
CA VAL A 11 14.92 0.90 7.60
C VAL A 11 14.63 2.14 6.76
N THR A 12 13.40 2.30 6.28
CA THR A 12 12.95 3.50 5.57
C THR A 12 13.23 4.77 6.38
N SER A 13 12.92 4.74 7.66
CA SER A 13 13.12 5.84 8.60
C SER A 13 14.59 6.22 8.79
N LEU A 14 15.48 5.23 8.85
CA LEU A 14 16.93 5.46 8.96
C LEU A 14 17.50 6.05 7.68
N LEU A 15 17.03 5.61 6.51
CA LEU A 15 17.40 6.19 5.21
C LEU A 15 16.91 7.64 5.10
N ALA A 16 15.65 7.88 5.46
CA ALA A 16 15.07 9.22 5.51
C ALA A 16 15.87 10.15 6.43
N MET A 17 16.28 9.69 7.61
CA MET A 17 17.14 10.45 8.53
C MET A 17 18.43 10.90 7.86
N ARG A 18 19.09 10.01 7.11
CA ARG A 18 20.33 10.35 6.38
C ARG A 18 20.10 11.39 5.29
N ILE A 19 19.01 11.28 4.54
CA ILE A 19 18.61 12.26 3.52
C ILE A 19 18.37 13.64 4.16
N VAL A 20 17.59 13.67 5.25
CA VAL A 20 17.29 14.91 5.98
C VAL A 20 18.56 15.51 6.57
N ALA A 21 19.42 14.70 7.22
CA ALA A 21 20.69 15.16 7.77
C ALA A 21 21.59 15.78 6.70
N ALA A 22 21.66 15.19 5.50
CA ALA A 22 22.41 15.76 4.38
C ALA A 22 21.83 17.11 3.92
N ALA A 23 20.50 17.25 3.90
CA ALA A 23 19.84 18.50 3.53
C ALA A 23 19.96 19.59 4.60
N THR A 24 20.09 19.23 5.87
CA THR A 24 20.07 20.16 7.01
C THR A 24 21.45 20.37 7.65
N ALA A 25 22.53 19.96 6.97
CA ALA A 25 23.90 20.05 7.46
C ALA A 25 24.09 19.40 8.86
N GLY A 26 23.41 18.27 9.10
CA GLY A 26 23.53 17.52 10.35
C GLY A 26 22.75 18.10 11.53
N SER A 27 21.76 18.97 11.30
CA SER A 27 20.88 19.46 12.35
C SER A 27 20.31 18.32 13.20
N SER A 28 20.24 18.52 14.53
CA SER A 28 19.66 17.56 15.49
C SER A 28 18.21 17.19 15.16
N ILE A 29 17.49 18.03 14.42
CA ILE A 29 16.13 17.75 13.91
C ILE A 29 16.11 16.48 13.04
N ALA A 30 17.21 16.14 12.36
CA ALA A 30 17.29 14.92 11.57
C ALA A 30 17.09 13.65 12.42
N VAL A 31 17.52 13.65 13.68
CA VAL A 31 17.37 12.51 14.62
C VAL A 31 15.90 12.18 14.87
N MET A 32 14.99 13.12 14.62
CA MET A 32 13.54 12.92 14.82
C MET A 32 12.85 12.30 13.59
N THR A 33 13.57 12.16 12.47
CA THR A 33 13.04 11.59 11.24
C THR A 33 12.44 10.20 11.46
N PRO A 34 13.04 9.27 12.25
CA PRO A 34 12.43 7.96 12.45
C PRO A 34 11.08 7.99 13.17
N ALA A 35 10.94 8.84 14.18
CA ALA A 35 9.68 9.00 14.90
C ALA A 35 8.58 9.57 13.99
N LEU A 36 8.93 10.49 13.08
CA LEU A 36 7.96 11.17 12.22
C LEU A 36 7.66 10.40 10.93
N VAL A 37 8.66 9.80 10.29
CA VAL A 37 8.49 9.05 9.02
C VAL A 37 7.94 7.65 9.27
N GLY A 38 8.51 6.88 10.20
CA GLY A 38 8.03 5.55 10.53
C GLY A 38 6.96 5.57 11.61
N GLY A 39 7.25 6.23 12.73
CA GLY A 39 6.36 6.24 13.90
C GLY A 39 4.99 6.85 13.59
N ALA A 40 4.93 8.07 13.04
CA ALA A 40 3.65 8.72 12.76
C ALA A 40 2.82 7.94 11.72
N VAL A 41 3.46 7.31 10.73
CA VAL A 41 2.75 6.47 9.75
C VAL A 41 2.19 5.21 10.43
N LEU A 42 2.99 4.48 11.19
CA LEU A 42 2.56 3.27 11.90
C LEU A 42 1.48 3.54 12.97
N LEU A 43 1.52 4.72 13.58
CA LEU A 43 0.51 5.19 14.54
C LEU A 43 -0.80 5.58 13.85
N ALA A 44 -0.74 6.37 12.78
CA ALA A 44 -1.93 6.87 12.08
C ALA A 44 -2.57 5.86 11.14
N ALA A 45 -1.83 4.83 10.69
CA ALA A 45 -2.33 3.86 9.74
C ALA A 45 -3.29 2.86 10.41
N PRO A 46 -4.57 2.78 9.96
CA PRO A 46 -5.44 1.66 10.29
C PRO A 46 -4.88 0.35 9.73
N SER A 47 -5.36 -0.78 10.26
CA SER A 47 -4.90 -2.12 9.88
C SER A 47 -4.96 -2.40 8.38
N TRP A 48 -5.95 -1.86 7.67
CA TRP A 48 -6.10 -2.05 6.22
C TRP A 48 -5.19 -1.15 5.36
N HIS A 49 -4.56 -0.11 5.93
CA HIS A 49 -3.50 0.65 5.24
C HIS A 49 -2.14 -0.06 5.38
N LEU A 50 -1.98 -0.79 6.48
CA LEU A 50 -0.84 -1.66 6.70
C LEU A 50 -0.99 -2.94 5.87
N SER A 51 0.13 -3.58 5.57
CA SER A 51 0.23 -4.79 4.75
C SER A 51 -0.17 -4.61 3.27
N GLN A 52 -0.38 -3.38 2.83
CA GLN A 52 -0.53 -3.04 1.41
C GLN A 52 0.83 -3.01 0.72
N VAL A 53 0.84 -3.36 -0.55
CA VAL A 53 2.07 -3.42 -1.35
C VAL A 53 2.75 -2.05 -1.46
N GLU A 54 1.98 -0.96 -1.45
CA GLU A 54 2.46 0.42 -1.43
C GLU A 54 3.31 0.72 -0.19
N SER A 55 2.90 0.20 0.97
CA SER A 55 3.63 0.38 2.23
C SER A 55 5.02 -0.28 2.16
N PHE A 56 5.14 -1.43 1.48
CA PHE A 56 6.43 -2.07 1.24
C PHE A 56 7.26 -1.37 0.17
N ALA A 57 6.62 -0.78 -0.85
CA ALA A 57 7.29 -0.07 -1.92
C ALA A 57 7.97 1.24 -1.47
N VAL A 58 7.57 1.80 -0.32
CA VAL A 58 8.23 2.96 0.26
C VAL A 58 9.73 2.70 0.52
N LEU A 59 10.10 1.50 0.97
CA LEU A 59 11.51 1.17 1.25
C LEU A 59 12.42 1.27 0.02
N PRO A 60 12.16 0.56 -1.09
CA PRO A 60 12.99 0.69 -2.28
C PRO A 60 12.95 2.11 -2.88
N LEU A 61 11.82 2.83 -2.82
CA LEU A 61 11.77 4.24 -3.23
C LEU A 61 12.67 5.13 -2.36
N MET A 62 12.64 4.92 -1.04
CA MET A 62 13.49 5.65 -0.09
C MET A 62 14.97 5.33 -0.30
N TYR A 63 15.29 4.07 -0.60
CA TYR A 63 16.64 3.65 -0.95
C TYR A 63 17.13 4.35 -2.23
N ILE A 64 16.31 4.38 -3.28
CA ILE A 64 16.62 5.12 -4.52
C ILE A 64 16.85 6.60 -4.21
N ALA A 65 15.95 7.24 -3.47
CA ALA A 65 16.10 8.64 -3.08
C ALA A 65 17.38 8.90 -2.27
N HIS A 66 17.75 8.00 -1.36
CA HIS A 66 18.98 8.07 -0.58
C HIS A 66 20.22 8.02 -1.48
N GLU A 67 20.30 7.03 -2.38
CA GLU A 67 21.48 6.91 -3.25
C GLU A 67 21.64 8.10 -4.21
N LEU A 68 20.53 8.61 -4.75
CA LEU A 68 20.53 9.76 -5.65
C LEU A 68 20.90 11.07 -4.94
N THR A 69 20.56 11.21 -3.66
CA THR A 69 20.86 12.43 -2.89
C THR A 69 22.27 12.43 -2.28
N CYS A 70 22.81 11.25 -1.94
CA CYS A 70 24.19 11.13 -1.45
C CYS A 70 25.26 11.26 -2.55
N GLY A 71 24.86 11.36 -3.83
CA GLY A 71 25.67 11.94 -4.90
C GLY A 71 26.95 11.19 -5.28
N ARG A 72 27.06 9.90 -4.98
CA ARG A 72 28.26 9.11 -5.29
C ARG A 72 28.16 8.50 -6.69
N LEU A 73 29.05 8.91 -7.58
CA LEU A 73 29.12 8.47 -8.99
C LEU A 73 29.77 7.09 -9.18
N ARG A 74 29.57 6.14 -8.26
CA ARG A 74 30.17 4.80 -8.39
C ARG A 74 29.18 3.87 -9.09
N ALA A 75 29.70 2.99 -9.94
CA ALA A 75 28.95 1.96 -10.65
C ALA A 75 28.06 1.12 -9.70
N SER A 76 28.60 0.77 -8.53
CA SER A 76 27.89 0.00 -7.51
C SER A 76 26.58 0.64 -7.03
N TYR A 77 26.51 1.98 -7.01
CA TYR A 77 25.30 2.71 -6.61
C TYR A 77 24.21 2.66 -7.68
N TRP A 78 24.59 2.85 -8.94
CA TRP A 78 23.65 2.71 -10.05
C TRP A 78 23.15 1.28 -10.19
N LEU A 79 24.02 0.30 -9.95
CA LEU A 79 23.63 -1.11 -9.87
C LEU A 79 22.58 -1.33 -8.77
N SER A 80 22.82 -0.84 -7.54
CA SER A 80 21.88 -1.02 -6.42
C SER A 80 20.55 -0.28 -6.61
N VAL A 81 20.56 0.87 -7.29
CA VAL A 81 19.33 1.55 -7.76
C VAL A 81 18.56 0.63 -8.72
N GLY A 82 19.24 -0.05 -9.65
CA GLY A 82 18.64 -1.06 -10.52
C GLY A 82 17.99 -2.21 -9.74
N VAL A 83 18.67 -2.72 -8.71
CA VAL A 83 18.11 -3.74 -7.79
C VAL A 83 16.82 -3.25 -7.13
N ALA A 84 16.82 -2.02 -6.60
CA ALA A 84 15.63 -1.44 -5.96
C ALA A 84 14.47 -1.23 -6.95
N LEU A 85 14.75 -0.86 -8.20
CA LEU A 85 13.75 -0.79 -9.27
C LEU A 85 13.16 -2.18 -9.60
N ALA A 86 13.97 -3.24 -9.60
CA ALA A 86 13.48 -4.61 -9.77
C ALA A 86 12.50 -5.00 -8.66
N CYS A 87 12.86 -4.70 -7.40
CA CYS A 87 11.96 -4.91 -6.27
C CYS A 87 10.63 -4.15 -6.45
N LEU A 88 10.67 -2.89 -6.92
CA LEU A 88 9.45 -2.14 -7.21
C LEU A 88 8.60 -2.77 -8.31
N ALA A 89 9.23 -3.26 -9.39
CA ALA A 89 8.52 -3.92 -10.48
C ALA A 89 7.81 -5.21 -10.01
N PHE A 90 8.46 -5.99 -9.13
CA PHE A 90 7.89 -7.20 -8.53
C PHE A 90 6.80 -6.93 -7.50
N LEU A 91 6.88 -5.80 -6.79
CA LEU A 91 5.82 -5.37 -5.89
C LEU A 91 4.60 -4.89 -6.68
N LYS A 92 4.78 -3.85 -7.51
CA LYS A 92 3.70 -3.28 -8.32
C LYS A 92 4.30 -2.45 -9.46
N LEU A 93 4.12 -2.91 -10.70
CA LEU A 93 4.70 -2.31 -11.90
C LEU A 93 4.48 -0.79 -12.01
N LEU A 94 3.29 -0.30 -11.67
CA LEU A 94 2.97 1.13 -11.72
C LEU A 94 3.86 1.98 -10.80
N LEU A 95 4.43 1.41 -9.74
CA LEU A 95 5.36 2.11 -8.83
C LEU A 95 6.75 2.28 -9.44
N LEU A 96 7.08 1.51 -10.49
CA LEU A 96 8.31 1.71 -11.27
C LEU A 96 8.33 3.10 -11.92
N ALA A 97 7.16 3.67 -12.26
CA ALA A 97 7.08 5.04 -12.78
C ALA A 97 7.63 6.07 -11.76
N ILE A 98 7.35 5.88 -10.46
CA ILE A 98 7.90 6.76 -9.41
C ILE A 98 9.42 6.60 -9.36
N GLY A 99 9.91 5.35 -9.24
CA GLY A 99 11.35 5.08 -9.19
C GLY A 99 12.10 5.57 -10.44
N GLY A 100 11.54 5.36 -11.62
CA GLY A 100 12.09 5.84 -12.90
C GLY A 100 12.19 7.37 -12.95
N MET A 101 11.14 8.08 -12.50
CA MET A 101 11.18 9.55 -12.42
C MET A 101 12.24 10.05 -11.44
N LEU A 102 12.45 9.36 -10.31
CA LEU A 102 13.55 9.69 -9.39
C LEU A 102 14.91 9.51 -10.07
N VAL A 103 15.13 8.39 -10.76
CA VAL A 103 16.38 8.13 -11.50
C VAL A 103 16.63 9.22 -12.55
N LEU A 104 15.61 9.60 -13.33
CA LEU A 104 15.73 10.68 -14.32
C LEU A 104 16.10 12.01 -13.65
N ALA A 105 15.48 12.34 -12.51
CA ALA A 105 15.81 13.54 -11.75
C ALA A 105 17.26 13.53 -11.22
N GLY A 106 17.74 12.38 -10.73
CA GLY A 106 19.12 12.21 -10.28
C GLY A 106 20.14 12.34 -11.41
N LEU A 107 19.87 11.71 -12.56
CA LEU A 107 20.68 11.83 -13.77
C LEU A 107 20.72 13.29 -14.28
N TRP A 108 19.58 13.98 -14.27
CA TRP A 108 19.48 15.39 -14.63
C TRP A 108 20.27 16.30 -13.66
N GLN A 109 20.20 16.03 -12.36
CA GLN A 109 20.97 16.78 -11.38
C GLN A 109 22.48 16.56 -11.55
N GLN A 110 22.89 15.32 -11.84
CA GLN A 110 24.28 15.00 -12.13
C GLN A 110 24.78 15.70 -13.40
N SER A 111 23.94 15.76 -14.45
CA SER A 111 24.32 16.43 -15.71
C SER A 111 24.61 17.91 -15.52
N ARG A 112 23.84 18.57 -14.64
CA ARG A 112 24.01 19.99 -14.28
C ARG A 112 25.28 20.28 -13.47
N THR A 113 25.73 19.35 -12.64
CA THR A 113 26.88 19.57 -11.76
C THR A 113 28.24 19.23 -12.40
N LYS A 114 28.26 18.37 -13.43
CA LYS A 114 29.51 17.96 -14.11
C LYS A 114 29.35 17.94 -15.65
N PRO A 115 29.29 19.10 -16.32
CA PRO A 115 28.91 19.23 -17.74
C PRO A 115 29.95 18.71 -18.75
N ARG A 116 31.23 18.59 -18.38
CA ARG A 116 32.31 18.24 -19.34
C ARG A 116 32.53 16.74 -19.56
N ALA A 117 31.82 15.86 -18.85
CA ALA A 117 31.99 14.40 -18.96
C ALA A 117 30.63 13.66 -18.95
N THR A 118 29.59 14.33 -19.44
CA THR A 118 28.21 14.03 -19.06
C THR A 118 27.63 12.82 -19.79
N TYR A 119 27.72 12.76 -21.12
CA TYR A 119 27.05 11.71 -21.89
C TYR A 119 27.57 10.30 -21.58
N GLY A 120 28.89 10.09 -21.63
CA GLY A 120 29.47 8.77 -21.35
C GLY A 120 29.18 8.29 -19.93
N ARG A 121 29.21 9.18 -18.92
CA ARG A 121 28.88 8.82 -17.54
C ARG A 121 27.40 8.52 -17.34
N LEU A 122 26.50 9.25 -18.02
CA LEU A 122 25.07 8.97 -17.98
C LEU A 122 24.77 7.61 -18.63
N LEU A 123 25.39 7.31 -19.77
CA LEU A 123 25.25 6.03 -20.48
C LEU A 123 25.72 4.86 -19.60
N VAL A 124 26.88 5.00 -18.95
CA VAL A 124 27.39 4.00 -18.00
C VAL A 124 26.46 3.86 -16.79
N ALA A 125 25.96 4.96 -16.23
CA ALA A 125 25.00 4.92 -15.13
C ALA A 125 23.71 4.17 -15.52
N SER A 126 23.13 4.51 -16.68
CA SER A 126 21.96 3.83 -17.23
C SER A 126 22.22 2.35 -17.49
N ALA A 127 23.39 1.98 -18.00
CA ALA A 127 23.77 0.59 -18.20
C ALA A 127 23.85 -0.19 -16.87
N TRP A 128 24.39 0.42 -15.81
CA TRP A 128 24.44 -0.20 -14.48
C TRP A 128 23.05 -0.34 -13.84
N VAL A 129 22.18 0.67 -14.00
CA VAL A 129 20.77 0.57 -13.56
C VAL A 129 20.06 -0.57 -14.30
N ALA A 130 20.21 -0.63 -15.63
CA ALA A 130 19.61 -1.70 -16.44
C ALA A 130 20.16 -3.07 -16.05
N CYS A 131 21.47 -3.19 -15.82
CA CYS A 131 22.10 -4.42 -15.36
C CYS A 131 21.51 -4.88 -14.01
N GLY A 132 21.45 -3.99 -13.01
CA GLY A 132 20.89 -4.32 -11.69
C GLY A 132 19.41 -4.72 -11.79
N LEU A 133 18.63 -3.98 -12.57
CA LEU A 133 17.22 -4.28 -12.82
C LEU A 133 17.04 -5.67 -13.45
N LEU A 134 17.73 -5.95 -14.55
CA LEU A 134 17.57 -7.19 -15.32
C LEU A 134 18.10 -8.41 -14.56
N VAL A 135 19.27 -8.31 -13.92
CA VAL A 135 19.86 -9.40 -13.13
C VAL A 135 18.96 -9.74 -11.95
N THR A 136 18.52 -8.74 -11.17
CA THR A 136 17.64 -8.99 -10.03
C THR A 136 16.27 -9.50 -10.48
N ALA A 137 15.68 -8.94 -11.54
CA ALA A 137 14.42 -9.44 -12.08
C ALA A 137 14.53 -10.89 -12.57
N GLY A 138 15.64 -11.25 -13.23
CA GLY A 138 15.94 -12.61 -13.63
C GLY A 138 16.00 -13.55 -12.43
N ILE A 139 16.76 -13.20 -11.39
CA ILE A 139 16.88 -13.99 -10.15
C ILE A 139 15.53 -14.16 -9.46
N LEU A 140 14.76 -13.08 -9.27
CA LEU A 140 13.45 -13.11 -8.62
C LEU A 140 12.41 -13.90 -9.44
N SER A 141 12.63 -14.07 -10.75
CA SER A 141 11.77 -14.88 -11.62
C SER A 141 12.04 -16.38 -11.49
N ILE A 142 13.23 -16.81 -11.04
CA ILE A 142 13.59 -18.24 -10.97
C ILE A 142 12.60 -19.05 -10.12
N PRO A 143 12.23 -18.66 -8.89
CA PRO A 143 11.27 -19.42 -8.09
C PRO A 143 9.90 -19.56 -8.76
N LEU A 144 9.45 -18.51 -9.47
CA LEU A 144 8.18 -18.49 -10.19
C LEU A 144 8.21 -19.40 -11.43
N LEU A 145 9.35 -19.47 -12.12
CA LEU A 145 9.55 -20.38 -13.24
C LEU A 145 9.57 -21.83 -12.75
N VAL A 146 10.31 -22.11 -11.67
CA VAL A 146 10.39 -23.45 -11.06
C VAL A 146 9.03 -23.93 -10.55
N SER A 147 8.19 -23.05 -10.00
CA SER A 147 6.84 -23.40 -9.53
C SER A 147 5.77 -23.42 -10.63
N GLY A 148 6.13 -23.12 -11.89
CA GLY A 148 5.16 -22.97 -12.98
C GLY A 148 4.22 -21.76 -12.83
N SER A 149 4.46 -20.88 -11.85
CA SER A 149 3.61 -19.73 -11.54
C SER A 149 4.00 -18.45 -12.29
N PHE A 150 5.05 -18.48 -13.12
CA PHE A 150 5.52 -17.31 -13.84
C PHE A 150 4.46 -16.71 -14.78
N SER A 151 3.70 -17.54 -15.49
CA SER A 151 2.60 -17.07 -16.35
C SER A 151 1.52 -16.34 -15.53
N GLU A 152 1.16 -16.88 -14.36
CA GLU A 152 0.19 -16.25 -13.46
C GLU A 152 0.74 -14.93 -12.89
N PHE A 153 2.02 -14.89 -12.52
CA PHE A 153 2.67 -13.65 -12.10
C PHE A 153 2.64 -12.59 -13.21
N ILE A 154 2.98 -12.94 -14.46
CA ILE A 154 2.91 -12.02 -15.58
C ILE A 154 1.47 -11.52 -15.77
N ARG A 155 0.50 -12.43 -15.68
CA ARG A 155 -0.92 -12.06 -15.78
C ARG A 155 -1.33 -11.10 -14.68
N VAL A 156 -1.04 -11.39 -13.41
CA VAL A 156 -1.47 -10.59 -12.26
C VAL A 156 -0.72 -9.25 -12.17
N SER A 157 0.57 -9.22 -12.52
CA SER A 157 1.41 -8.03 -12.37
C SER A 157 1.36 -7.09 -13.57
N PHE A 158 1.13 -7.62 -14.79
CA PHE A 158 1.17 -6.85 -16.03
C PHE A 158 -0.20 -6.81 -16.71
N VAL A 159 -0.77 -7.97 -17.06
CA VAL A 159 -1.98 -8.02 -17.91
C VAL A 159 -3.23 -7.52 -17.16
N TYR A 160 -3.44 -8.00 -15.95
CA TYR A 160 -4.63 -7.72 -15.16
C TYR A 160 -4.77 -6.23 -14.81
N PRO A 161 -3.74 -5.53 -14.31
CA PRO A 161 -3.83 -4.09 -14.05
C PRO A 161 -4.23 -3.28 -15.29
N PHE A 162 -3.71 -3.59 -16.48
CA PHE A 162 -4.13 -2.92 -17.71
C PHE A 162 -5.58 -3.23 -18.04
N SER A 163 -6.01 -4.51 -17.93
CA SER A 163 -7.40 -4.88 -18.19
C SER A 163 -8.38 -4.17 -17.24
N VAL A 164 -7.99 -4.01 -15.97
CA VAL A 164 -8.76 -3.27 -14.98
C VAL A 164 -8.79 -1.81 -15.37
N LEU A 165 -7.66 -1.18 -15.69
CA LEU A 165 -7.62 0.23 -16.12
C LEU A 165 -8.55 0.51 -17.30
N THR A 166 -8.66 -0.41 -18.25
CA THR A 166 -9.58 -0.31 -19.41
C THR A 166 -11.03 -0.67 -19.10
N ALA A 167 -11.34 -1.28 -17.96
CA ALA A 167 -12.70 -1.66 -17.60
C ALA A 167 -13.62 -0.43 -17.44
N ASP A 168 -14.91 -0.62 -17.74
CA ASP A 168 -15.92 0.44 -17.88
C ASP A 168 -16.27 1.14 -16.55
N SER A 169 -15.86 0.59 -15.41
CA SER A 169 -16.30 1.04 -14.07
C SER A 169 -15.20 1.79 -13.32
N ALA A 170 -15.07 3.09 -13.61
CA ALA A 170 -14.21 3.97 -12.82
C ALA A 170 -14.64 3.99 -11.34
N ALA A 171 -13.67 4.09 -10.41
CA ALA A 171 -14.03 4.34 -9.02
C ALA A 171 -14.70 5.72 -8.91
N PRO A 172 -15.69 5.89 -8.02
CA PRO A 172 -16.35 7.18 -7.87
C PRO A 172 -15.35 8.23 -7.38
N ILE A 173 -15.45 9.46 -7.89
CA ILE A 173 -14.58 10.61 -7.52
C ILE A 173 -14.61 10.86 -6.01
N SER A 174 -15.75 10.60 -5.35
CA SER A 174 -15.87 10.68 -3.90
C SER A 174 -14.85 9.82 -3.15
N ARG A 175 -14.40 8.70 -3.73
CA ARG A 175 -13.36 7.83 -3.15
C ARG A 175 -11.97 8.51 -3.18
N LEU A 176 -11.65 9.21 -4.28
CA LEU A 176 -10.43 10.02 -4.37
C LEU A 176 -10.47 11.18 -3.38
N LEU A 177 -11.57 11.92 -3.34
CA LEU A 177 -11.75 13.02 -2.39
C LEU A 177 -11.66 12.54 -0.94
N GLY A 178 -12.30 11.40 -0.61
CA GLY A 178 -12.18 10.78 0.72
C GLY A 178 -10.74 10.41 1.06
N SER A 179 -9.97 9.89 0.09
CA SER A 179 -8.55 9.58 0.28
C SER A 179 -7.70 10.84 0.52
N LEU A 180 -7.94 11.91 -0.23
CA LEU A 180 -7.24 13.19 -0.06
C LEU A 180 -7.62 13.86 1.26
N LEU A 181 -8.90 13.84 1.65
CA LEU A 181 -9.37 14.33 2.94
C LEU A 181 -8.74 13.54 4.08
N TRP A 182 -8.58 12.22 3.96
CA TRP A 182 -7.85 11.43 4.95
C TRP A 182 -6.38 11.83 5.06
N LEU A 183 -5.70 12.03 3.92
CA LEU A 183 -4.32 12.53 3.91
C LEU A 183 -4.22 13.90 4.59
N LEU A 184 -5.09 14.84 4.24
CA LEU A 184 -5.12 16.17 4.85
C LEU A 184 -5.41 16.07 6.34
N ALA A 185 -6.48 15.37 6.74
CA ALA A 185 -6.82 15.19 8.14
C ALA A 185 -5.63 14.64 8.95
N THR A 186 -4.84 13.71 8.38
CA THR A 186 -3.68 13.10 9.07
C THR A 186 -2.35 13.82 8.84
N SER A 187 -2.29 14.88 8.02
CA SER A 187 -1.02 15.47 7.60
C SER A 187 -1.09 16.97 7.23
N ILE A 188 -2.16 17.71 7.55
CA ILE A 188 -2.30 19.15 7.24
C ILE A 188 -1.04 19.97 7.61
N PRO A 189 -0.49 19.89 8.84
CA PRO A 189 0.68 20.70 9.20
C PRO A 189 1.89 20.36 8.32
N LEU A 190 2.03 19.09 7.95
CA LEU A 190 3.11 18.60 7.09
C LEU A 190 2.95 19.09 5.66
N VAL A 191 1.73 19.09 5.14
CA VAL A 191 1.42 19.65 3.82
C VAL A 191 1.74 21.13 3.77
N ILE A 192 1.39 21.89 4.82
CA ILE A 192 1.71 23.31 4.93
C ILE A 192 3.24 23.53 4.94
N LEU A 193 3.97 22.80 5.78
CA LEU A 193 5.43 22.92 5.84
C LEU A 193 6.12 22.47 4.55
N ALA A 194 5.64 21.41 3.92
CA ALA A 194 6.12 20.96 2.62
C ALA A 194 5.88 22.03 1.54
N ALA A 195 4.72 22.71 1.55
CA ALA A 195 4.45 23.84 0.65
C ALA A 195 5.40 25.02 0.91
N VAL A 196 5.64 25.38 2.19
CA VAL A 196 6.63 26.41 2.56
C VAL A 196 8.03 26.04 2.05
N SER A 197 8.36 24.74 2.00
CA SER A 197 9.66 24.28 1.50
C SER A 197 9.93 24.66 0.03
N LEU A 198 8.88 24.79 -0.79
CA LEU A 198 8.97 25.15 -2.21
C LEU A 198 9.47 26.58 -2.42
N PHE A 199 9.08 27.49 -1.52
CA PHE A 199 9.39 28.92 -1.64
C PHE A 199 10.70 29.32 -0.95
N ARG A 200 11.27 28.47 -0.10
CA ARG A 200 12.50 28.80 0.64
C ARG A 200 13.76 28.38 -0.11
N SER A 201 14.63 29.36 -0.34
CA SER A 201 15.99 29.14 -0.81
C SER A 201 16.72 28.12 0.05
N ALA A 202 17.42 27.20 -0.61
CA ALA A 202 18.11 26.09 0.02
C ALA A 202 19.58 26.08 -0.42
N SER A 203 20.46 25.56 0.45
CA SER A 203 21.84 25.24 0.09
C SER A 203 21.86 24.29 -1.13
N PRO A 204 22.96 24.21 -1.89
CA PRO A 204 23.03 23.32 -3.05
C PRO A 204 22.68 21.86 -2.74
N GLY A 205 23.15 21.33 -1.60
CA GLY A 205 22.81 19.97 -1.13
C GLY A 205 21.33 19.81 -0.76
N ALA A 206 20.75 20.80 -0.07
CA ALA A 206 19.33 20.79 0.24
C ALA A 206 18.45 20.91 -1.01
N ARG A 207 18.89 21.64 -2.03
CA ARG A 207 18.17 21.80 -3.32
C ARG A 207 18.06 20.47 -4.06
N ALA A 208 19.14 19.68 -4.07
CA ALA A 208 19.15 18.33 -4.62
C ALA A 208 18.11 17.43 -3.94
N VAL A 209 18.14 17.39 -2.61
CA VAL A 209 17.18 16.61 -1.82
C VAL A 209 15.75 17.08 -2.10
N LYS A 210 15.48 18.38 -2.04
CA LYS A 210 14.16 18.95 -2.34
C LYS A 210 13.66 18.53 -3.72
N LEU A 211 14.50 18.60 -4.75
CA LEU A 211 14.15 18.18 -6.11
C LEU A 211 13.68 16.72 -6.15
N ILE A 212 14.46 15.80 -5.58
CA ILE A 212 14.12 14.37 -5.55
C ILE A 212 12.79 14.14 -4.82
N LEU A 213 12.58 14.80 -3.68
CA LEU A 213 11.33 14.67 -2.91
C LEU A 213 10.11 15.25 -3.63
N ILE A 214 10.27 16.37 -4.34
CA ILE A 214 9.20 16.97 -5.15
C ILE A 214 8.86 16.07 -6.34
N VAL A 215 9.87 15.54 -7.04
CA VAL A 215 9.67 14.60 -8.15
C VAL A 215 8.96 13.33 -7.66
N TRP A 216 9.32 12.83 -6.47
CA TRP A 216 8.58 11.73 -5.84
C TRP A 216 7.11 12.11 -5.68
N LEU A 217 6.80 13.24 -5.04
CA LEU A 217 5.41 13.65 -4.79
C LEU A 217 4.60 13.76 -6.08
N VAL A 218 5.15 14.43 -7.09
CA VAL A 218 4.48 14.61 -8.39
C VAL A 218 4.26 13.27 -9.08
N ALA A 219 5.27 12.40 -9.11
CA ALA A 219 5.15 11.08 -9.73
C ALA A 219 4.17 10.17 -8.99
N ALA A 220 4.18 10.18 -7.65
CA ALA A 220 3.23 9.42 -6.83
C ALA A 220 1.80 9.92 -7.02
N LEU A 221 1.57 11.23 -7.04
CA LEU A 221 0.26 11.81 -7.35
C LEU A 221 -0.21 11.40 -8.75
N PHE A 222 0.67 11.48 -9.75
CA PHE A 222 0.35 11.04 -11.12
C PHE A 222 -0.04 9.55 -11.16
N VAL A 223 0.74 8.68 -10.51
CA VAL A 223 0.44 7.24 -10.41
C VAL A 223 -0.88 6.97 -9.70
N MET A 224 -1.21 7.74 -8.66
CA MET A 224 -2.52 7.64 -8.00
C MET A 224 -3.67 8.05 -8.92
N LEU A 225 -3.50 9.12 -9.69
CA LEU A 225 -4.55 9.63 -10.59
C LEU A 225 -4.82 8.66 -11.76
N ILE A 226 -3.79 8.09 -12.38
CA ILE A 226 -3.95 7.11 -13.47
C ILE A 226 -4.61 5.81 -12.98
N GLN A 227 -4.48 5.45 -11.70
CA GLN A 227 -5.16 4.31 -11.08
C GLN A 227 -6.65 4.57 -10.81
N ARG A 228 -7.39 5.02 -11.84
CA ARG A 228 -8.80 5.47 -11.76
C ARG A 228 -9.77 4.49 -11.09
N ASN A 229 -9.44 3.21 -11.04
CA ASN A 229 -10.28 2.16 -10.44
C ASN A 229 -9.90 1.84 -8.99
N SER A 230 -8.88 2.50 -8.44
CA SER A 230 -8.26 2.12 -7.17
C SER A 230 -7.84 3.34 -6.37
N TRP A 231 -8.68 4.36 -6.25
CA TRP A 231 -8.40 5.53 -5.40
C TRP A 231 -8.61 5.28 -3.90
N TRP A 232 -7.92 4.27 -3.36
CA TRP A 232 -7.98 3.93 -1.93
C TRP A 232 -7.05 4.82 -1.10
N ALA A 233 -7.46 5.06 0.16
CA ALA A 233 -6.74 5.94 1.07
C ALA A 233 -5.32 5.44 1.37
N TYR A 234 -5.06 4.13 1.33
CA TYR A 234 -3.71 3.60 1.53
C TYR A 234 -2.71 4.06 0.46
N HIS A 235 -3.12 4.41 -0.76
CA HIS A 235 -2.18 4.91 -1.77
C HIS A 235 -1.52 6.23 -1.35
N THR A 236 -2.20 7.02 -0.51
CA THR A 236 -1.64 8.27 0.02
C THR A 236 -0.43 8.04 0.94
N THR A 237 -0.18 6.81 1.40
CA THR A 237 1.03 6.46 2.16
C THR A 237 2.31 6.71 1.36
N LEU A 238 2.26 6.62 0.02
CA LEU A 238 3.38 6.96 -0.87
C LEU A 238 3.77 8.44 -0.84
N LEU A 239 2.86 9.32 -0.42
CA LEU A 239 3.08 10.76 -0.33
C LEU A 239 3.65 11.17 1.03
N LYS A 240 3.42 10.38 2.08
CA LYS A 240 3.79 10.76 3.45
C LYS A 240 5.30 10.94 3.65
N PRO A 241 6.18 10.01 3.26
CA PRO A 241 7.62 10.17 3.48
C PRO A 241 8.21 11.45 2.86
N PRO A 242 7.99 11.77 1.58
CA PRO A 242 8.52 13.01 1.02
C PRO A 242 7.89 14.28 1.64
N LEU A 243 6.59 14.30 1.98
CA LEU A 243 5.98 15.42 2.70
C LEU A 243 6.65 15.67 4.06
N LEU A 244 6.85 14.59 4.84
CA LEU A 244 7.46 14.64 6.17
C LEU A 244 8.90 15.15 6.10
N MET A 245 9.71 14.63 5.17
CA MET A 245 11.10 15.07 5.00
C MET A 245 11.20 16.53 4.54
N LEU A 246 10.33 16.98 3.62
CA LEU A 246 10.28 18.40 3.23
C LEU A 246 9.91 19.30 4.41
N GLY A 247 8.95 18.88 5.23
CA GLY A 247 8.57 19.60 6.45
C GLY A 247 9.74 19.70 7.45
N LEU A 248 10.45 18.60 7.69
CA LEU A 248 11.63 18.56 8.56
C LEU A 248 12.76 19.48 8.07
N ILE A 249 12.99 19.54 6.76
CA ILE A 249 13.98 20.46 6.17
C ILE A 249 13.61 21.91 6.47
N VAL A 250 12.33 22.27 6.37
CA VAL A 250 11.87 23.63 6.70
C VAL A 250 12.04 23.95 8.18
N LEU A 251 11.69 23.02 9.06
CA LEU A 251 11.88 23.22 10.50
C LEU A 251 13.34 23.44 10.85
N ALA A 252 14.26 22.67 10.27
CA ALA A 252 15.68 22.88 10.48
C ALA A 252 16.13 24.27 10.02
N GLN A 253 15.62 24.75 8.88
CA GLN A 253 15.90 26.10 8.39
C GLN A 253 15.30 27.21 9.26
N LEU A 254 14.15 26.97 9.90
CA LEU A 254 13.53 27.91 10.82
C LEU A 254 14.28 27.93 12.16
N ALA A 255 14.62 26.76 12.70
CA ALA A 255 15.37 26.60 13.93
C ALA A 255 16.76 27.26 13.85
N ALA A 256 17.47 27.11 12.72
CA ALA A 256 18.75 27.75 12.48
C ALA A 256 18.70 29.28 12.35
N ARG A 257 17.50 29.87 12.25
CA ARG A 257 17.30 31.33 12.22
C ARG A 257 16.77 31.86 13.55
N ALA A 258 16.52 31.01 14.53
CA ALA A 258 15.88 31.39 15.80
C ALA A 258 16.84 32.05 16.81
N ASP A 259 18.02 32.50 16.37
CA ASP A 259 19.07 33.17 17.18
C ASP A 259 18.62 34.46 17.89
N TRP A 260 17.37 34.90 17.71
CA TRP A 260 16.75 36.08 18.32
C TRP A 260 16.01 35.77 19.64
N TRP A 261 15.98 34.51 20.10
CA TRP A 261 15.47 34.16 21.43
C TRP A 261 16.64 33.89 22.40
N PRO A 262 16.82 34.63 23.50
CA PRO A 262 18.13 34.64 24.19
C PRO A 262 18.43 33.47 25.15
N GLU A 263 17.49 32.60 25.52
CA GLU A 263 17.72 31.65 26.62
C GLU A 263 17.32 30.19 26.29
N CYS A 264 18.33 29.40 25.90
CA CYS A 264 18.25 27.97 25.54
C CYS A 264 17.18 27.64 24.47
N PRO A 265 17.35 28.12 23.22
CA PRO A 265 16.25 28.26 22.26
C PRO A 265 16.09 27.05 21.35
N THR A 266 17.19 26.41 20.94
CA THR A 266 17.17 25.38 19.89
C THR A 266 16.43 24.13 20.32
N LEU A 267 16.57 23.70 21.57
CA LEU A 267 15.86 22.55 22.14
C LEU A 267 14.39 22.84 22.47
N LYS A 268 14.06 24.06 22.89
CA LYS A 268 12.68 24.45 23.24
C LYS A 268 11.83 24.79 22.02
N LEU A 269 12.39 25.44 20.99
CA LEU A 269 11.67 25.77 19.75
C LEU A 269 11.63 24.59 18.78
N ALA A 270 12.72 23.81 18.67
CA ALA A 270 12.65 22.53 17.95
C ALA A 270 11.71 21.59 18.72
N GLY A 271 11.90 21.39 20.02
CA GLY A 271 11.03 20.56 20.85
C GLY A 271 9.57 21.01 20.85
N GLY A 272 9.27 22.30 20.90
CA GLY A 272 7.90 22.84 20.86
C GLY A 272 7.25 22.75 19.48
N SER A 273 7.99 23.08 18.41
CA SER A 273 7.50 22.90 17.03
C SER A 273 7.32 21.42 16.70
N LEU A 274 8.15 20.55 17.28
CA LEU A 274 8.10 19.10 17.13
C LEU A 274 7.02 18.45 17.99
N CYS A 275 6.80 18.90 19.22
CA CYS A 275 5.66 18.50 20.03
C CYS A 275 4.37 18.96 19.38
N LEU A 276 4.35 20.15 18.76
CA LEU A 276 3.20 20.63 18.00
C LEU A 276 2.99 19.82 16.72
N LEU A 277 4.04 19.52 15.96
CA LEU A 277 3.94 18.67 14.76
C LEU A 277 3.56 17.24 15.07
N PHE A 278 4.14 16.68 16.12
CA PHE A 278 3.79 15.36 16.61
C PHE A 278 2.37 15.35 17.15
N ALA A 279 1.96 16.34 17.96
CA ALA A 279 0.59 16.47 18.45
C ALA A 279 -0.42 16.68 17.32
N LEU A 280 -0.10 17.47 16.30
CA LEU A 280 -1.00 17.71 15.17
C LEU A 280 -1.04 16.53 14.18
N ALA A 281 0.07 15.82 13.98
CA ALA A 281 0.10 14.58 13.18
C ALA A 281 -0.50 13.39 13.96
N ALA A 282 -0.40 13.39 15.29
CA ALA A 282 -0.89 12.34 16.16
C ALA A 282 -2.30 12.59 16.69
N ALA A 283 -2.87 13.80 16.62
CA ALA A 283 -4.24 14.07 17.06
C ALA A 283 -5.29 13.15 16.37
N PRO A 284 -5.27 12.96 15.03
CA PRO A 284 -6.12 11.94 14.41
C PRO A 284 -5.65 10.51 14.72
N ALA A 285 -4.35 10.33 14.98
CA ALA A 285 -3.81 9.06 15.46
C ALA A 285 -4.17 8.77 16.92
N TYR A 286 -4.70 9.71 17.72
CA TYR A 286 -5.06 9.49 19.12
C TYR A 286 -6.11 8.40 19.23
N SER A 287 -7.13 8.45 18.35
CA SER A 287 -8.14 7.39 18.27
C SER A 287 -7.53 6.02 17.92
N GLN A 288 -6.50 5.99 17.08
CA GLN A 288 -5.81 4.75 16.68
C GLN A 288 -4.79 4.29 17.74
N LEU A 289 -4.14 5.21 18.43
CA LEU A 289 -3.21 4.97 19.52
C LEU A 289 -3.98 4.45 20.73
N GLN A 290 -5.09 5.09 21.10
CA GLN A 290 -6.00 4.60 22.14
C GLN A 290 -6.43 3.17 21.81
N ARG A 291 -6.91 2.92 20.58
CA ARG A 291 -7.18 1.56 20.13
C ARG A 291 -5.98 0.64 20.32
N LYS A 292 -4.78 0.98 19.84
CA LYS A 292 -3.60 0.11 19.99
C LYS A 292 -3.19 -0.12 21.45
N LEU A 293 -3.36 0.88 22.32
CA LEU A 293 -3.13 0.76 23.76
C LEU A 293 -4.18 -0.13 24.43
N ASP A 294 -5.45 0.04 24.06
CA ASP A 294 -6.53 -0.86 24.47
C ASP A 294 -6.22 -2.29 24.00
N LEU A 295 -5.73 -2.50 22.77
CA LEU A 295 -5.29 -3.80 22.28
C LEU A 295 -4.15 -4.35 23.13
N ALA A 296 -3.12 -3.55 23.43
CA ALA A 296 -1.97 -4.00 24.23
C ALA A 296 -2.39 -4.42 25.65
N PHE A 297 -3.30 -3.66 26.26
CA PHE A 297 -3.92 -4.00 27.53
C PHE A 297 -4.75 -5.28 27.42
N ILE A 298 -5.54 -5.40 26.36
CA ILE A 298 -6.46 -6.53 26.15
C ILE A 298 -5.74 -7.83 25.76
N LEU A 299 -4.56 -7.75 25.13
CA LEU A 299 -3.68 -8.91 24.92
C LEU A 299 -3.20 -9.53 26.24
N THR A 300 -3.27 -8.79 27.35
CA THR A 300 -3.05 -9.31 28.71
C THR A 300 -4.34 -9.65 29.47
N SER A 301 -5.50 -9.36 28.88
CA SER A 301 -6.83 -9.65 29.44
C SER A 301 -7.36 -11.03 29.04
N SER A 302 -8.56 -11.37 29.52
CA SER A 302 -9.25 -12.63 29.21
C SER A 302 -9.50 -12.82 27.71
N TYR A 303 -9.68 -14.07 27.27
CA TYR A 303 -10.03 -14.39 25.87
C TYR A 303 -11.33 -13.70 25.40
N GLU A 304 -12.31 -13.54 26.30
CA GLU A 304 -13.57 -12.86 25.97
C GLU A 304 -13.35 -11.36 25.71
N ASP A 305 -12.51 -10.69 26.50
CA ASP A 305 -12.17 -9.29 26.29
C ASP A 305 -11.40 -9.11 24.98
N GLN A 306 -10.49 -10.04 24.67
CA GLN A 306 -9.78 -10.10 23.38
C GLN A 306 -10.76 -10.20 22.21
N GLN A 307 -11.72 -11.13 22.27
CA GLN A 307 -12.73 -11.25 21.21
C GLN A 307 -13.62 -10.02 21.12
N ARG A 308 -14.13 -9.49 22.23
CA ARG A 308 -14.97 -8.27 22.25
C ARG A 308 -14.27 -7.10 21.59
N TYR A 309 -12.98 -6.94 21.86
CA TYR A 309 -12.17 -5.88 21.30
C TYR A 309 -11.83 -6.08 19.82
N LEU A 310 -11.42 -7.29 19.41
CA LEU A 310 -11.19 -7.63 18.01
C LEU A 310 -12.46 -7.40 17.17
N ASN A 311 -13.61 -7.73 17.74
CA ASN A 311 -14.93 -7.49 17.18
C ASN A 311 -15.25 -5.99 17.03
N ALA A 312 -14.80 -5.15 17.96
CA ALA A 312 -14.93 -3.68 17.86
C ALA A 312 -13.98 -3.07 16.81
N LEU A 313 -12.78 -3.64 16.62
CA LEU A 313 -11.82 -3.18 15.62
C LEU A 313 -12.22 -3.51 14.19
N ALA A 314 -12.87 -4.65 13.99
CA ALA A 314 -13.34 -5.11 12.70
C ALA A 314 -14.83 -5.47 12.82
N PRO A 315 -15.75 -4.49 12.72
CA PRO A 315 -17.18 -4.72 12.96
C PRO A 315 -17.82 -5.80 12.07
N GLY A 316 -17.22 -6.10 10.91
CA GLY A 316 -17.64 -7.20 10.03
C GLY A 316 -17.18 -8.59 10.48
N TYR A 317 -16.07 -8.70 11.22
CA TYR A 317 -15.52 -10.00 11.67
C TYR A 317 -16.47 -10.82 12.53
N PRO A 318 -17.24 -10.27 13.49
CA PRO A 318 -18.22 -11.05 14.23
C PRO A 318 -19.24 -11.73 13.32
N ALA A 319 -19.71 -11.02 12.28
CA ALA A 319 -20.66 -11.59 11.32
C ALA A 319 -20.01 -12.72 10.52
N VAL A 320 -18.80 -12.49 10.02
CA VAL A 320 -17.99 -13.51 9.33
C VAL A 320 -17.73 -14.73 10.22
N GLN A 321 -17.38 -14.55 11.49
CA GLN A 321 -17.15 -15.63 12.43
C GLN A 321 -18.44 -16.44 12.67
N ARG A 322 -19.57 -15.79 12.93
CA ARG A 322 -20.87 -16.46 13.10
C ARG A 322 -21.27 -17.26 11.86
N GLN A 323 -21.14 -16.65 10.68
CA GLN A 323 -21.41 -17.30 9.40
C GLN A 323 -20.46 -18.49 9.15
N SER A 324 -19.18 -18.34 9.46
CA SER A 324 -18.18 -19.42 9.35
C SER A 324 -18.45 -20.59 10.30
N HIS A 325 -19.02 -20.32 11.48
CA HIS A 325 -19.41 -21.36 12.44
C HIS A 325 -20.56 -22.21 11.91
N TRP A 326 -21.58 -21.57 11.34
CA TRP A 326 -22.65 -22.28 10.65
C TRP A 326 -22.09 -23.18 9.54
N PHE A 327 -21.10 -22.68 8.79
CA PHE A 327 -20.47 -23.45 7.73
C PHE A 327 -19.64 -24.63 8.23
N ARG A 328 -18.85 -24.44 9.29
CA ARG A 328 -18.07 -25.52 9.91
C ARG A 328 -18.97 -26.67 10.36
N ALA A 329 -20.20 -26.38 10.77
CA ALA A 329 -21.19 -27.39 11.12
C ALA A 329 -21.77 -28.14 9.91
N GLN A 330 -21.65 -27.60 8.70
CA GLN A 330 -22.09 -28.29 7.48
C GLN A 330 -21.06 -29.35 7.06
N ARG A 331 -21.54 -30.54 6.68
CA ARG A 331 -20.72 -31.62 6.10
C ARG A 331 -20.28 -31.35 4.66
N ALA A 332 -20.15 -30.09 4.27
CA ALA A 332 -19.75 -29.73 2.91
C ALA A 332 -18.23 -29.75 2.75
N SER A 333 -17.71 -30.35 1.69
CA SER A 333 -16.26 -30.42 1.45
C SER A 333 -15.68 -29.12 0.86
N SER A 334 -16.48 -28.40 0.07
CA SER A 334 -16.09 -27.21 -0.69
C SER A 334 -17.03 -26.02 -0.45
N LEU A 335 -16.47 -24.80 -0.54
CA LEU A 335 -17.20 -23.54 -0.38
C LEU A 335 -16.71 -22.53 -1.41
N CYS A 336 -17.60 -21.93 -2.18
CA CYS A 336 -17.28 -20.73 -2.94
C CYS A 336 -17.91 -19.49 -2.28
N VAL A 337 -17.14 -18.42 -2.14
CA VAL A 337 -17.57 -17.16 -1.50
C VAL A 337 -17.51 -16.03 -2.54
N ILE A 338 -18.67 -15.43 -2.79
CA ILE A 338 -18.81 -14.16 -3.51
C ILE A 338 -19.11 -13.10 -2.44
N GLY A 339 -18.06 -12.56 -1.81
CA GLY A 339 -18.15 -11.72 -0.62
C GLY A 339 -16.84 -11.75 0.16
N ASP A 340 -16.86 -11.61 1.49
CA ASP A 340 -15.62 -11.58 2.29
C ASP A 340 -14.91 -12.96 2.31
N PRO A 341 -13.71 -13.11 1.70
CA PRO A 341 -12.99 -14.38 1.64
C PRO A 341 -12.49 -14.85 3.00
N ALA A 342 -12.51 -14.01 4.04
CA ALA A 342 -12.24 -14.44 5.41
C ALA A 342 -13.19 -15.57 5.85
N LEU A 343 -14.39 -15.65 5.25
CA LEU A 343 -15.31 -16.79 5.44
C LEU A 343 -14.66 -18.12 5.07
N LEU A 344 -13.90 -18.21 3.96
CA LEU A 344 -13.21 -19.44 3.56
C LEU A 344 -12.17 -19.86 4.59
N PHE A 345 -11.36 -18.88 5.03
CA PHE A 345 -10.32 -19.08 6.02
C PHE A 345 -10.89 -19.58 7.34
N PHE A 346 -11.89 -18.87 7.89
CA PHE A 346 -12.51 -19.26 9.15
C PHE A 346 -13.38 -20.51 9.03
N ALA A 347 -13.94 -20.82 7.86
CA ALA A 347 -14.66 -22.07 7.65
C ALA A 347 -13.71 -23.28 7.58
N GLY A 348 -12.43 -23.08 7.27
CA GLY A 348 -11.45 -24.14 7.05
C GLY A 348 -11.75 -24.94 5.78
N LYS A 349 -12.19 -24.25 4.71
CA LYS A 349 -12.68 -24.88 3.48
C LYS A 349 -11.94 -24.35 2.28
N HIS A 350 -11.81 -25.21 1.27
CA HIS A 350 -11.21 -24.83 0.00
C HIS A 350 -12.29 -24.29 -0.94
N CYS A 351 -11.93 -23.27 -1.71
CA CYS A 351 -12.72 -22.79 -2.83
C CYS A 351 -12.22 -23.48 -4.09
N PRO A 352 -13.04 -24.32 -4.75
CA PRO A 352 -12.61 -25.04 -5.95
C PRO A 352 -12.55 -24.12 -7.19
N VAL A 353 -13.14 -22.92 -7.08
CA VAL A 353 -13.08 -21.87 -8.09
C VAL A 353 -11.85 -21.01 -7.86
N SER A 354 -11.08 -20.77 -8.92
CA SER A 354 -9.82 -20.01 -8.86
C SER A 354 -10.05 -18.50 -8.68
N VAL A 355 -11.25 -18.02 -9.00
CA VAL A 355 -11.65 -16.62 -8.86
C VAL A 355 -12.25 -16.42 -7.47
N ALA A 356 -11.41 -16.08 -6.48
CA ALA A 356 -11.87 -15.60 -5.18
C ALA A 356 -11.75 -14.07 -5.12
N THR A 357 -12.82 -13.38 -4.75
CA THR A 357 -12.80 -11.91 -4.59
C THR A 357 -13.50 -11.49 -3.31
N TRP A 358 -12.99 -10.41 -2.71
CA TRP A 358 -13.60 -9.69 -1.59
C TRP A 358 -14.69 -8.71 -2.03
N SER A 359 -14.82 -8.46 -3.34
CA SER A 359 -15.90 -7.67 -3.90
C SER A 359 -16.19 -8.09 -5.35
N GLY A 360 -17.45 -8.41 -5.64
CA GLY A 360 -17.91 -8.70 -7.00
C GLY A 360 -17.74 -7.50 -7.95
N ALA A 361 -17.79 -6.28 -7.41
CA ALA A 361 -17.58 -5.06 -8.19
C ALA A 361 -16.13 -4.92 -8.71
N ALA A 362 -15.17 -5.65 -8.14
CA ALA A 362 -13.77 -5.62 -8.57
C ALA A 362 -13.46 -6.62 -9.70
N LEU A 363 -14.40 -7.51 -10.06
CA LEU A 363 -14.20 -8.52 -11.09
C LEU A 363 -14.43 -7.93 -12.48
N SER A 364 -13.51 -8.23 -13.40
CA SER A 364 -13.72 -7.95 -14.83
C SER A 364 -14.80 -8.86 -15.42
N LYS A 365 -15.39 -8.46 -16.55
CA LYS A 365 -16.33 -9.30 -17.32
C LYS A 365 -15.76 -10.70 -17.62
N GLU A 366 -14.47 -10.77 -17.93
CA GLU A 366 -13.79 -12.03 -18.20
C GLU A 366 -13.62 -12.90 -16.94
N MET A 367 -13.30 -12.29 -15.79
CA MET A 367 -13.27 -13.03 -14.52
C MET A 367 -14.65 -13.54 -14.12
N TRP A 368 -15.71 -12.78 -14.39
CA TRP A 368 -17.08 -13.23 -14.18
C TRP A 368 -17.44 -14.43 -15.07
N ARG A 369 -17.08 -14.38 -16.36
CA ARG A 369 -17.27 -15.52 -17.27
C ARG A 369 -16.50 -16.75 -16.81
N ARG A 370 -15.22 -16.58 -16.49
CA ARG A 370 -14.37 -17.66 -15.98
C ARG A 370 -14.94 -18.25 -14.70
N MET A 371 -15.38 -17.41 -13.76
CA MET A 371 -16.05 -17.85 -12.55
C MET A 371 -17.28 -18.69 -12.91
N ALA A 372 -18.16 -18.23 -13.80
CA ALA A 372 -19.33 -19.00 -14.21
C ALA A 372 -18.97 -20.36 -14.84
N THR A 373 -17.94 -20.42 -15.67
CA THR A 373 -17.41 -21.68 -16.24
C THR A 373 -16.83 -22.60 -15.16
N GLU A 374 -16.04 -22.06 -14.22
CA GLU A 374 -15.47 -22.86 -13.14
C GLU A 374 -16.55 -23.36 -12.16
N PHE A 375 -17.61 -22.58 -11.93
CA PHE A 375 -18.77 -23.02 -11.15
C PHE A 375 -19.49 -24.20 -11.81
N SER A 376 -19.70 -24.17 -13.13
CA SER A 376 -20.39 -25.26 -13.82
C SER A 376 -19.58 -26.56 -13.87
N LEU A 377 -18.25 -26.44 -13.91
CA LEU A 377 -17.32 -27.57 -13.90
C LEU A 377 -17.07 -28.13 -12.50
N THR A 378 -16.79 -27.27 -11.52
CA THR A 378 -16.37 -27.72 -10.17
C THR A 378 -17.51 -27.96 -9.21
N ARG A 379 -18.69 -27.36 -9.47
CA ARG A 379 -19.92 -27.51 -8.69
C ARG A 379 -19.67 -27.46 -7.17
N PRO A 380 -19.17 -26.33 -6.64
CA PRO A 380 -18.92 -26.19 -5.21
C PRO A 380 -20.16 -26.60 -4.42
N GLU A 381 -19.99 -27.40 -3.35
CA GLU A 381 -21.14 -27.97 -2.63
C GLU A 381 -21.99 -26.89 -1.96
N LEU A 382 -21.34 -25.80 -1.55
CA LEU A 382 -21.99 -24.62 -1.02
C LEU A 382 -21.43 -23.35 -1.66
N VAL A 383 -22.33 -22.39 -1.88
CA VAL A 383 -22.01 -21.07 -2.44
C VAL A 383 -22.61 -20.01 -1.53
N TYR A 384 -21.78 -19.05 -1.14
CA TYR A 384 -22.20 -17.86 -0.41
C TYR A 384 -22.17 -16.64 -1.33
N VAL A 385 -23.24 -15.84 -1.29
CA VAL A 385 -23.32 -14.55 -1.98
C VAL A 385 -23.71 -13.49 -0.95
N ALA A 386 -22.78 -12.58 -0.67
CA ALA A 386 -23.00 -11.45 0.22
C ALA A 386 -24.06 -10.51 -0.36
N THR A 387 -24.89 -9.93 0.51
CA THR A 387 -25.92 -8.96 0.10
C THR A 387 -25.30 -7.77 -0.63
N SER A 388 -24.15 -7.28 -0.16
CA SER A 388 -23.41 -6.16 -0.75
C SER A 388 -22.96 -6.42 -2.18
N ASP A 389 -22.71 -7.68 -2.53
CA ASP A 389 -22.19 -8.08 -3.84
C ASP A 389 -23.27 -8.57 -4.79
N ARG A 390 -24.49 -8.81 -4.28
CA ARG A 390 -25.62 -9.30 -5.07
C ARG A 390 -25.93 -8.39 -6.26
N GLN A 391 -26.01 -7.08 -6.04
CA GLN A 391 -26.26 -6.13 -7.13
C GLN A 391 -25.17 -6.20 -8.21
N ALA A 392 -23.91 -6.39 -7.82
CA ALA A 392 -22.82 -6.54 -8.77
C ALA A 392 -22.94 -7.86 -9.56
N VAL A 393 -23.35 -8.95 -8.90
CA VAL A 393 -23.59 -10.23 -9.58
C VAL A 393 -24.77 -10.12 -10.55
N GLU A 394 -25.87 -9.48 -10.14
CA GLU A 394 -27.05 -9.24 -10.99
C GLU A 394 -26.69 -8.40 -12.22
N ALA A 395 -25.87 -7.36 -12.04
CA ALA A 395 -25.45 -6.47 -13.12
C ALA A 395 -24.43 -7.10 -14.08
N HIS A 396 -23.49 -7.91 -13.59
CA HIS A 396 -22.33 -8.34 -14.37
C HIS A 396 -22.29 -9.84 -14.69
N ALA A 397 -23.01 -10.67 -13.93
CA ALA A 397 -23.08 -12.11 -14.10
C ALA A 397 -24.51 -12.66 -13.87
N PRO A 398 -25.54 -12.13 -14.54
CA PRO A 398 -26.92 -12.59 -14.35
C PRO A 398 -27.07 -14.08 -14.67
N VAL A 399 -26.31 -14.59 -15.65
CA VAL A 399 -26.27 -16.01 -16.01
C VAL A 399 -25.78 -16.89 -14.86
N LEU A 400 -24.82 -16.41 -14.05
CA LEU A 400 -24.36 -17.15 -12.87
C LEU A 400 -25.46 -17.28 -11.83
N LEU A 401 -26.24 -16.21 -11.57
CA LEU A 401 -27.37 -16.28 -10.64
C LEU A 401 -28.45 -17.23 -11.13
N LEU A 402 -28.83 -17.13 -12.40
CA LEU A 402 -29.80 -18.05 -12.99
C LEU A 402 -29.32 -19.50 -12.91
N TRP A 403 -28.03 -19.73 -13.15
CA TRP A 403 -27.44 -21.06 -13.03
C TRP A 403 -27.45 -21.57 -11.57
N LEU A 404 -27.12 -20.71 -10.59
CA LEU A 404 -27.21 -21.07 -9.18
C LEU A 404 -28.65 -21.39 -8.78
N GLU A 405 -29.62 -20.55 -9.15
CA GLU A 405 -31.05 -20.78 -8.86
C GLU A 405 -31.59 -22.05 -9.54
N ALA A 406 -31.07 -22.41 -10.72
CA ALA A 406 -31.45 -23.63 -11.42
C ALA A 406 -30.84 -24.91 -10.83
N ASN A 407 -29.62 -24.87 -10.27
CA ASN A 407 -28.87 -26.07 -9.87
C ASN A 407 -28.68 -26.22 -8.35
N TYR A 408 -29.01 -25.19 -7.57
CA TYR A 408 -28.83 -25.16 -6.13
C TYR A 408 -30.15 -24.90 -5.42
N ASP A 409 -30.24 -25.39 -4.19
CA ASP A 409 -31.29 -25.05 -3.23
C ASP A 409 -30.83 -23.90 -2.34
N PHE A 410 -31.74 -22.97 -2.06
CA PHE A 410 -31.48 -21.91 -1.11
C PHE A 410 -31.50 -22.45 0.33
N VAL A 411 -30.46 -22.15 1.11
CA VAL A 411 -30.33 -22.64 2.51
C VAL A 411 -30.04 -21.46 3.44
N ALA A 412 -31.08 -20.79 3.95
CA ALA A 412 -30.87 -19.66 4.85
C ALA A 412 -30.28 -20.11 6.22
N PRO A 413 -29.13 -19.56 6.67
CA PRO A 413 -28.59 -19.86 7.99
C PRO A 413 -29.25 -19.07 9.14
N GLY A 414 -30.32 -18.30 8.89
CA GLY A 414 -31.01 -17.50 9.90
C GLY A 414 -31.64 -16.21 9.33
N GLN A 415 -31.90 -15.22 10.20
CA GLN A 415 -32.36 -13.89 9.79
C GLN A 415 -31.20 -13.05 9.24
N GLY A 416 -31.07 -13.01 7.92
CA GLY A 416 -30.10 -12.18 7.20
C GLY A 416 -30.49 -12.09 5.73
N THR A 417 -30.01 -11.06 5.05
CA THR A 417 -30.27 -10.85 3.60
C THR A 417 -29.27 -11.58 2.71
N ASP A 418 -28.19 -12.12 3.28
CA ASP A 418 -27.18 -12.88 2.57
C ASP A 418 -27.74 -14.19 2.04
N ARG A 419 -27.28 -14.62 0.86
CA ARG A 419 -27.77 -15.83 0.23
C ARG A 419 -26.77 -16.96 0.28
N TRP A 420 -27.28 -18.14 0.61
CA TRP A 420 -26.54 -19.38 0.66
C TRP A 420 -27.23 -20.38 -0.24
N TYR A 421 -26.45 -21.07 -1.05
CA TYR A 421 -26.91 -22.04 -2.00
C TYR A 421 -26.20 -23.36 -1.73
N ARG A 422 -26.95 -24.47 -1.71
CA ARG A 422 -26.43 -25.83 -1.64
C ARG A 422 -26.74 -26.58 -2.92
N VAL A 423 -25.75 -27.27 -3.47
CA VAL A 423 -25.96 -28.08 -4.67
C VAL A 423 -27.05 -29.13 -4.41
N ARG A 424 -27.98 -29.30 -5.36
CA ARG A 424 -29.06 -30.29 -5.23
C ARG A 424 -28.49 -31.71 -5.17
N SER A 425 -29.05 -32.54 -4.28
CA SER A 425 -28.56 -33.92 -4.04
C SER A 425 -28.51 -34.78 -5.31
N ASN A 426 -29.42 -34.57 -6.26
CA ASN A 426 -29.47 -35.29 -7.53
C ASN A 426 -28.34 -34.91 -8.51
N ASP A 427 -27.62 -33.81 -8.25
CA ASP A 427 -26.58 -33.29 -9.14
C ASP A 427 -25.15 -33.52 -8.59
N LEU A 428 -25.01 -34.00 -7.34
CA LEU A 428 -23.74 -34.44 -6.75
C LEU A 428 -23.18 -35.72 -7.41
N ALA A 429 -24.03 -36.52 -8.04
CA ALA A 429 -23.67 -37.80 -8.65
C ALA A 429 -23.33 -37.72 -10.15
N LYS A 430 -23.45 -36.53 -10.76
CA LYS A 430 -23.13 -36.32 -12.18
C LYS A 430 -21.68 -35.82 -12.28
N PRO A 431 -20.76 -36.60 -12.87
CA PRO A 431 -19.37 -36.19 -13.04
C PRO A 431 -19.23 -34.97 -13.95
#